data_AF-A0A7Z8L4F1-F1
#
_entry.id   AF-A0A7Z8L4F1-F1
#
_cell.length_a   1.000
_cell.length_b   1.000
_cell.length_c   1.000
_cell.angle_alpha   90.00
_cell.angle_beta   90.00
_cell.angle_gamma   90.00
#
_symmetry.space_group_name_H-M   'P 1'
#
loop_
_entity.id
_entity.type
_entity.pdbx_description
1 polymer ?
#
loop_
_entity_poly.entity_id
_entity_poly.type
_entity_poly.pdbx_seq_one_letter_code
_entity_poly.pdbx_strand_id
1 'polypeptide(L)'
;MTTTPYGFWMNRRGRLVPILEHGRAIIAHPRRYGLTKAQVAAIVGSEGEAYNPQDRAPTSPRGRLYRLVMDAGWVRIRGGLSGWSIQFAGDSAQVARLLLRHLAPEYWGPASALRFEDLASGEILQGFPADLVPLAQGVH
;
A
#
# COMPACT_ATOMS: atom_id res chain seq x y z
N MET A 1 13.11 8.17 22.05
CA MET A 1 12.05 7.34 21.43
C MET A 1 11.97 7.74 19.97
N THR A 2 12.56 6.95 19.08
CA THR A 2 12.47 7.14 17.63
C THR A 2 11.01 6.95 17.24
N THR A 3 10.31 8.05 16.97
CA THR A 3 8.92 8.05 16.51
C THR A 3 8.89 7.39 15.14
N THR A 4 8.70 6.07 15.09
CA THR A 4 8.67 5.29 13.85
C THR A 4 7.71 5.96 12.88
N PRO A 5 8.21 6.65 11.85
CA PRO A 5 7.31 7.31 10.97
C PRO A 5 6.83 6.25 9.98
N TYR A 6 5.52 6.13 9.89
CA TYR A 6 4.86 6.28 8.60
C TYR A 6 4.80 5.01 7.75
N GLY A 7 3.84 5.03 6.85
CA GLY A 7 3.64 3.93 5.93
C GLY A 7 4.72 3.83 4.86
N PHE A 8 4.68 2.72 4.12
CA PHE A 8 5.59 2.39 3.03
C PHE A 8 4.81 1.97 1.80
N TRP A 9 5.42 2.17 0.64
CA TRP A 9 5.15 1.39 -0.53
C TRP A 9 6.15 0.23 -0.58
N MET A 10 5.66 -0.99 -0.72
CA MET A 10 6.47 -2.19 -0.89
C MET A 10 6.20 -2.81 -2.25
N ASN A 11 7.23 -3.11 -3.03
CA ASN A 11 7.05 -3.85 -4.29
C ASN A 11 7.18 -5.36 -4.07
N ARG A 12 6.88 -6.15 -5.11
CA ARG A 12 7.01 -7.63 -5.11
C ARG A 12 8.42 -8.17 -4.77
N ARG A 13 9.46 -7.33 -4.78
CA ARG A 13 10.83 -7.69 -4.40
C ARG A 13 11.16 -7.33 -2.93
N GLY A 14 10.19 -6.82 -2.18
CA GLY A 14 10.37 -6.38 -0.79
C GLY A 14 11.04 -5.01 -0.66
N ARG A 15 11.23 -4.25 -1.74
CA ARG A 15 11.80 -2.89 -1.65
C ARG A 15 10.79 -1.97 -0.99
N LEU A 16 11.19 -1.36 0.12
CA LEU A 16 10.41 -0.35 0.84
C LEU A 16 10.76 1.06 0.37
N VAL A 17 9.72 1.88 0.18
CA VAL A 17 9.84 3.32 -0.09
C VAL A 17 8.90 4.04 0.89
N PRO A 18 9.40 4.98 1.72
CA PRO A 18 8.56 5.71 2.66
C PRO A 18 7.41 6.46 1.98
N ILE A 19 6.24 6.47 2.61
CA ILE A 19 5.12 7.34 2.23
C ILE A 19 5.43 8.74 2.74
N LEU A 20 6.17 9.49 1.94
CA LEU A 20 6.36 10.92 2.13
C LEU A 20 5.24 11.61 1.36
N GLU A 21 4.24 12.11 2.10
CA GLU A 21 3.12 12.92 1.58
C GLU A 21 2.31 12.29 0.43
N HIS A 22 1.56 11.25 0.77
CA HIS A 22 0.33 10.84 0.10
C HIS A 22 0.36 10.56 -1.42
N GLY A 23 1.43 10.66 -2.19
CA GLY A 23 1.39 10.37 -3.63
C GLY A 23 2.22 11.32 -4.48
N ARG A 24 2.65 12.45 -3.91
CA ARG A 24 3.59 13.37 -4.56
C ARG A 24 4.88 12.67 -5.01
N ALA A 25 5.37 11.70 -4.24
CA ALA A 25 6.53 10.90 -4.63
C ALA A 25 6.30 10.05 -5.90
N ILE A 26 5.07 9.57 -6.13
CA ILE A 26 4.70 8.85 -7.36
C ILE A 26 4.68 9.82 -8.53
N ILE A 27 4.15 11.02 -8.33
CA ILE A 27 4.08 12.07 -9.35
C ILE A 27 5.48 12.53 -9.77
N ALA A 28 6.36 12.79 -8.80
CA ALA A 28 7.73 13.22 -9.06
C ALA A 28 8.59 12.12 -9.72
N HIS A 29 8.38 10.85 -9.35
CA HIS A 29 9.24 9.74 -9.75
C HIS A 29 8.44 8.48 -10.19
N PRO A 30 7.61 8.56 -11.24
CA PRO A 30 6.69 7.48 -11.62
C PRO A 30 7.40 6.18 -11.98
N ARG A 31 8.58 6.27 -12.62
CA ARG A 31 9.40 5.11 -12.98
C ARG A 31 9.82 4.27 -11.77
N ARG A 32 10.00 4.89 -10.60
CA ARG A 32 10.32 4.18 -9.37
C ARG A 32 9.21 3.20 -8.99
N TYR A 33 7.97 3.51 -9.37
CA TYR A 33 6.77 2.73 -9.11
C TYR A 33 6.31 1.90 -10.32
N GLY A 34 7.14 1.76 -11.35
CA GLY A 34 6.79 1.02 -12.57
C GLY A 34 5.82 1.76 -13.50
N LEU A 35 5.64 3.07 -13.31
CA LEU A 35 4.73 3.88 -14.11
C LEU A 35 5.49 4.79 -15.10
N THR A 36 4.82 5.17 -16.17
CA THR A 36 5.25 6.23 -17.08
C THR A 36 4.72 7.60 -16.64
N LYS A 37 5.39 8.68 -17.07
CA LYS A 37 4.90 10.05 -16.85
C LYS A 37 3.51 10.26 -17.48
N ALA A 38 3.28 9.70 -18.67
CA ALA A 38 2.01 9.84 -19.38
C ALA A 38 0.84 9.20 -18.61
N GLN A 39 1.04 8.00 -18.03
CA GLN A 39 0.01 7.35 -17.22
C GLN A 39 -0.36 8.17 -15.97
N VAL A 40 0.63 8.77 -15.32
CA VAL A 40 0.36 9.65 -14.16
C VAL A 40 -0.33 10.93 -14.59
N ALA A 41 0.14 11.59 -15.67
CA ALA A 41 -0.44 12.82 -16.18
C ALA A 41 -1.90 12.65 -16.61
N ALA A 42 -2.28 11.48 -17.15
CA ALA A 42 -3.66 11.16 -17.49
C ALA A 42 -4.62 11.14 -16.28
N ILE A 43 -4.09 10.99 -15.05
CA ILE A 43 -4.89 10.93 -13.83
C ILE A 43 -4.89 12.25 -13.08
N VAL A 44 -3.70 12.83 -12.88
CA VAL A 44 -3.49 13.99 -12.00
C VAL A 44 -3.08 15.26 -12.74
N GLY A 45 -2.93 15.22 -14.06
CA GLY A 45 -2.36 16.31 -14.86
C GLY A 45 -0.82 16.33 -14.85
N SER A 46 -0.24 17.17 -15.70
CA SER A 46 1.20 17.17 -16.01
C SER A 46 2.08 17.43 -14.79
N GLU A 47 1.63 18.29 -13.88
CA GLU A 47 2.33 18.62 -12.64
C GLU A 47 1.61 18.11 -11.38
N GLY A 48 0.56 17.30 -11.56
CA GLY A 48 -0.27 16.83 -10.45
C GLY A 48 -1.30 17.86 -9.99
N GLU A 49 -1.75 18.75 -10.87
CA GLU A 49 -2.68 19.84 -10.55
C GLU A 49 -4.03 19.33 -10.02
N ALA A 50 -4.48 18.17 -10.51
CA ALA A 50 -5.72 17.54 -10.05
C ALA A 50 -5.54 16.64 -8.82
N TYR A 51 -4.31 16.53 -8.29
CA TYR A 51 -4.04 15.67 -7.14
C TYR A 51 -4.42 16.35 -5.82
N ASN A 52 -5.42 15.78 -5.14
CA ASN A 52 -5.83 16.17 -3.79
C ASN A 52 -5.50 15.05 -2.78
N PRO A 53 -4.53 15.24 -1.86
CA PRO A 53 -4.17 14.23 -0.87
C PRO A 53 -5.27 13.92 0.15
N GLN A 54 -6.22 14.83 0.35
CA GLN A 54 -7.34 14.69 1.28
C GLN A 54 -8.53 13.94 0.65
N ASP A 55 -8.63 13.87 -0.67
CA ASP A 55 -9.73 13.18 -1.35
C ASP A 55 -9.59 11.65 -1.23
N ARG A 56 -10.51 11.04 -0.50
CA ARG A 56 -10.50 9.60 -0.19
C ARG A 56 -11.38 8.75 -1.09
N ALA A 57 -12.13 9.36 -2.00
CA ALA A 57 -12.98 8.60 -2.91
C ALA A 57 -12.11 7.69 -3.82
N PRO A 58 -12.46 6.40 -4.02
CA PRO A 58 -11.73 5.52 -4.92
C PRO A 58 -11.63 6.07 -6.36
N THR A 59 -12.64 6.82 -6.79
CA THR A 59 -12.75 7.43 -8.12
C THR A 59 -11.98 8.75 -8.24
N SER A 60 -11.50 9.33 -7.12
CA SER A 60 -10.70 10.56 -7.14
C SER A 60 -9.38 10.36 -7.89
N PRO A 61 -8.73 11.43 -8.39
CA PRO A 61 -7.38 11.35 -8.93
C PRO A 61 -6.38 10.67 -7.98
N ARG A 62 -6.51 10.87 -6.67
CA ARG A 62 -5.71 10.16 -5.66
C ARG A 62 -5.99 8.67 -5.64
N GLY A 63 -7.27 8.27 -5.56
CA GLY A 63 -7.69 6.87 -5.53
C GLY A 63 -7.24 6.12 -6.79
N ARG A 64 -7.45 6.72 -7.97
CA ARG A 64 -7.01 6.18 -9.26
C ARG A 64 -5.49 6.07 -9.36
N LEU A 65 -4.74 7.06 -8.88
CA LEU A 65 -3.27 7.01 -8.88
C LEU A 65 -2.76 5.86 -8.00
N TYR A 66 -3.34 5.66 -6.81
CA TYR A 66 -2.97 4.55 -5.94
C TYR A 66 -3.30 3.21 -6.57
N ARG A 67 -4.48 3.08 -7.17
CA ARG A 67 -4.89 1.86 -7.84
C ARG A 67 -3.91 1.51 -8.96
N LEU A 68 -3.55 2.48 -9.78
CA LEU A 68 -2.57 2.29 -10.86
C LEU A 68 -1.20 1.81 -10.32
N VAL A 69 -0.73 2.37 -9.21
CA VAL A 69 0.52 1.92 -8.57
C VAL A 69 0.40 0.50 -8.04
N MET A 70 -0.75 0.13 -7.47
CA MET A 70 -0.97 -1.23 -6.97
C MET A 70 -1.09 -2.27 -8.09
N ASP A 71 -1.74 -1.91 -9.21
CA ASP A 71 -1.78 -2.74 -10.41
C ASP A 71 -0.37 -2.96 -11.00
N ALA A 72 0.56 -2.01 -10.78
CA ALA A 72 1.98 -2.17 -11.10
C ALA A 72 2.76 -3.05 -10.09
N GLY A 73 2.07 -3.69 -9.14
CA GLY A 73 2.64 -4.65 -8.19
C GLY A 73 3.19 -4.03 -6.90
N TRP A 74 2.69 -2.86 -6.52
CA TRP A 74 3.03 -2.24 -5.23
C TRP A 74 1.93 -2.46 -4.19
N VAL A 75 2.35 -2.62 -2.94
CA VAL A 75 1.50 -2.73 -1.77
C VAL A 75 1.70 -1.48 -0.93
N ARG A 76 0.61 -0.88 -0.47
CA ARG A 76 0.67 0.24 0.45
C ARG A 76 0.47 -0.27 1.87
N ILE A 77 1.42 0.05 2.74
CA ILE A 77 1.42 -0.36 4.14
C ILE A 77 1.38 0.92 4.97
N ARG A 78 0.51 1.03 5.97
CA ARG A 78 0.42 2.20 6.83
C ARG A 78 0.20 1.81 8.28
N GLY A 79 1.12 2.20 9.15
CA GLY A 79 0.92 2.16 10.60
C GLY A 79 0.10 3.36 11.09
N GLY A 80 -0.68 3.13 12.14
CA GLY A 80 -1.42 4.14 12.89
C GLY A 80 -1.71 3.66 14.32
N LEU A 81 -2.29 4.53 15.14
CA LEU A 81 -2.62 4.22 16.54
C LEU A 81 -3.59 3.03 16.69
N SER A 82 -4.42 2.79 15.67
CA SER A 82 -5.43 1.72 15.64
C SER A 82 -4.96 0.44 14.93
N GLY A 83 -3.67 0.34 14.58
CA GLY A 83 -3.10 -0.82 13.87
C GLY A 83 -2.57 -0.48 12.48
N TRP A 84 -2.35 -1.52 11.68
CA TRP A 84 -1.78 -1.38 10.33
C TRP A 84 -2.85 -1.57 9.25
N SER A 85 -2.81 -0.72 8.24
CA SER A 85 -3.61 -0.83 7.01
C SER A 85 -2.71 -1.24 5.84
N ILE A 86 -3.08 -2.34 5.21
CA ILE A 86 -2.43 -2.93 4.04
C ILE A 86 -3.42 -2.82 2.88
N GLN A 87 -3.07 -2.07 1.85
CA GLN A 87 -3.87 -1.93 0.64
C GLN A 87 -3.10 -2.45 -0.55
N PHE A 88 -3.76 -3.26 -1.37
CA PHE A 88 -3.16 -3.93 -2.52
C PHE A 88 -4.18 -4.15 -3.63
N ALA A 89 -3.71 -4.76 -4.72
CA ALA A 89 -4.53 -5.21 -5.83
C ALA A 89 -4.12 -6.66 -6.17
N GLY A 90 -5.05 -7.62 -6.04
CA GLY A 90 -4.85 -9.00 -6.49
C GLY A 90 -4.74 -10.03 -5.36
N ASP A 91 -3.80 -10.98 -5.48
CA ASP A 91 -3.72 -12.16 -4.60
C ASP A 91 -3.29 -11.82 -3.16
N SER A 92 -4.26 -11.91 -2.23
CA SER A 92 -4.09 -11.64 -0.81
C SER A 92 -3.09 -12.58 -0.13
N ALA A 93 -3.03 -13.86 -0.52
CA ALA A 93 -2.07 -14.83 0.02
C ALA A 93 -0.63 -14.52 -0.43
N GLN A 94 -0.45 -14.07 -1.67
CA GLN A 94 0.86 -13.58 -2.13
C GLN A 94 1.30 -12.33 -1.33
N VAL A 95 0.39 -11.38 -1.11
CA VAL A 95 0.69 -10.16 -0.34
C VAL A 95 1.00 -10.49 1.11
N ALA A 96 0.24 -11.39 1.75
CA ALA A 96 0.52 -11.85 3.11
C ALA A 96 1.92 -12.48 3.22
N ARG A 97 2.30 -13.37 2.29
CA ARG A 97 3.66 -13.96 2.22
C ARG A 97 4.75 -12.90 2.08
N LEU A 98 4.53 -11.91 1.22
CA LEU A 98 5.48 -10.82 0.99
C LEU A 98 5.69 -9.99 2.25
N LEU A 99 4.61 -9.67 2.97
CA LEU A 99 4.67 -8.91 4.22
C LEU A 99 5.40 -9.69 5.31
N LEU A 100 5.04 -10.95 5.54
CA LEU A 100 5.67 -11.79 6.56
C LEU A 100 7.16 -12.03 6.28
N ARG A 101 7.59 -12.05 5.01
CA ARG A 101 8.99 -12.23 4.63
C ARG A 101 9.84 -10.97 4.81
N HIS A 102 9.27 -9.79 4.60
CA HIS A 102 10.04 -8.55 4.45
C HIS A 102 9.82 -7.53 5.57
N LEU A 103 8.77 -7.68 6.38
CA LEU A 103 8.53 -6.82 7.54
C LEU A 103 8.71 -7.65 8.80
N ALA A 104 9.80 -7.37 9.50
CA ALA A 104 10.11 -8.04 10.76
C ALA A 104 8.99 -7.81 11.79
N PRO A 105 8.73 -8.79 12.67
CA PRO A 105 7.68 -8.71 13.69
C PRO A 105 7.70 -7.41 14.52
N GLU A 106 8.90 -6.90 14.80
CA GLU A 106 9.14 -5.64 15.53
C GLU A 106 8.54 -4.39 14.86
N TYR A 107 8.40 -4.37 13.53
CA TYR A 107 7.78 -3.25 12.81
C TYR A 107 6.28 -3.19 13.06
N TRP A 108 5.62 -4.30 13.38
CA TRP A 108 4.19 -4.27 13.70
C TRP A 108 3.95 -3.65 15.07
N GLY A 109 4.96 -3.62 15.95
CA GLY A 109 4.79 -3.23 17.36
C GLY A 109 3.77 -4.15 18.07
N PRO A 110 3.12 -3.72 19.16
CA PRO A 110 2.04 -4.46 19.79
C PRO A 110 0.72 -4.39 18.98
N ALA A 111 0.78 -4.21 17.66
CA ALA A 111 -0.42 -3.95 16.85
C ALA A 111 -1.48 -5.02 17.04
N SER A 112 -2.66 -4.56 17.44
CA SER A 112 -3.84 -5.35 17.77
C SER A 112 -4.71 -5.70 16.57
N ALA A 113 -4.45 -5.14 15.38
CA ALA A 113 -5.14 -5.53 14.15
C ALA A 113 -4.35 -5.09 12.91
N LEU A 114 -4.31 -5.98 11.93
CA LEU A 114 -3.96 -5.72 10.55
C LEU A 114 -5.26 -5.68 9.73
N ARG A 115 -5.43 -4.65 8.92
CA ARG A 115 -6.55 -4.51 7.99
C ARG A 115 -6.03 -4.60 6.56
N PHE A 116 -6.36 -5.70 5.90
CA PHE A 116 -6.07 -5.97 4.50
C PHE A 116 -7.26 -5.52 3.66
N GLU A 117 -6.99 -4.74 2.63
CA GLU A 117 -7.99 -4.21 1.71
C GLU A 117 -7.50 -4.49 0.27
N ASP A 118 -8.15 -5.44 -0.40
CA ASP A 118 -7.94 -5.66 -1.83
C ASP A 118 -8.82 -4.68 -2.61
N LEU A 119 -8.20 -3.68 -3.23
CA LEU A 119 -8.93 -2.71 -4.02
C LEU A 119 -9.47 -3.29 -5.34
N ALA A 120 -9.11 -4.53 -5.70
CA ALA A 120 -9.55 -5.16 -6.95
C ALA A 120 -10.93 -5.80 -6.77
N SER A 121 -11.09 -6.59 -5.71
CA SER A 121 -12.34 -7.24 -5.32
C SER A 121 -13.21 -6.39 -4.41
N GLY A 122 -12.63 -5.41 -3.71
CA GLY A 122 -13.28 -4.68 -2.61
C GLY A 122 -13.31 -5.47 -1.30
N GLU A 123 -12.66 -6.63 -1.24
CA GLU A 123 -12.58 -7.47 -0.05
C GLU A 123 -11.77 -6.80 1.07
N ILE A 124 -12.27 -6.92 2.30
CA ILE A 124 -11.60 -6.44 3.51
C ILE A 124 -11.45 -7.60 4.48
N LEU A 125 -10.21 -7.91 4.84
CA LEU A 125 -9.86 -8.88 5.87
C LEU A 125 -9.26 -8.14 7.06
N GLN A 126 -9.68 -8.50 8.27
CA GLN A 126 -9.14 -7.94 9.50
C GLN A 126 -8.73 -9.06 10.44
N GLY A 127 -7.52 -9.00 10.97
CA GLY A 127 -6.98 -10.03 11.85
C GLY A 127 -5.63 -9.65 12.45
N PHE A 128 -5.07 -10.50 13.27
CA PHE A 128 -3.76 -10.34 13.88
C PHE A 128 -2.67 -10.86 12.94
N PRO A 129 -1.38 -10.49 13.15
CA PRO A 129 -0.28 -11.08 12.39
C PRO A 129 -0.26 -12.62 12.40
N ALA A 130 -0.72 -13.26 13.48
CA ALA A 130 -0.87 -14.71 13.57
C ALA A 130 -1.87 -15.28 12.54
N ASP A 131 -2.92 -14.52 12.23
CA ASP A 131 -3.98 -14.91 11.27
C ASP A 131 -3.49 -14.84 9.81
N LEU A 132 -2.31 -14.24 9.56
CA LEU A 132 -1.68 -14.23 8.25
C LEU A 132 -0.93 -15.50 7.92
N VAL A 133 -0.56 -16.30 8.92
CA VAL A 133 0.23 -17.52 8.70
C VAL A 133 -0.56 -18.54 7.87
N PRO A 134 -1.85 -18.84 8.16
CA PRO A 134 -2.66 -19.73 7.30
C PRO A 134 -2.87 -19.19 5.88
N LEU A 135 -3.14 -17.88 5.75
CA LEU A 135 -3.28 -17.20 4.45
C LEU A 135 -1.99 -17.31 3.62
N ALA A 136 -0.84 -17.15 4.25
CA ALA A 136 0.45 -17.28 3.60
C ALA A 136 0.79 -18.73 3.20
N GLN A 137 0.23 -19.70 3.92
CA GLN A 137 0.38 -21.14 3.64
C GLN A 137 -0.65 -21.67 2.63
N GLY A 138 -1.67 -20.87 2.26
CA GLY A 138 -2.73 -21.28 1.35
C GLY A 138 -3.73 -22.25 1.96
N VAL A 139 -3.88 -22.22 3.29
CA VAL A 139 -4.84 -23.04 4.02
C VAL A 139 -6.08 -22.19 4.28
N HIS A 140 -7.22 -22.58 3.68
CA HIS A 140 -8.54 -21.97 3.87
C HIS A 140 -9.36 -22.78 4.89
#